data_AF-A0A497NWW1-F1
#
_entry.id   AF-A0A497NWW1-F1
#
_cell.length_a   1.000
_cell.length_b   1.000
_cell.length_c   1.000
_cell.angle_alpha   90.00
_cell.angle_beta   90.00
_cell.angle_gamma   90.00
#
_symmetry.space_group_name_H-M   'P 1'
#
loop_
_entity.id
_entity.type
_entity.pdbx_description
1 polymer ?
#
loop_
_entity_poly.entity_id
_entity_poly.type
_entity_poly.pdbx_seq_one_letter_code
_entity_poly.pdbx_strand_id
1 'polypeptide(L)'
;METRLLVKDDLKRQLLELIEELEEPFNIEFIMRNCLRPISRMEIYDILCELVDEGKIVRVDGEYYMPVKTLIGRWLKGKIRRVRDEVILDGLELPKSLVEDVREFVRSRAELGHVYETKFIRDAIRRKLKSLREI
;
A
#
# COMPACT_ATOMS: atom_id res chain seq x y z
N MET A 1 0.86 -30.35 -15.98
CA MET A 1 1.13 -28.95 -16.37
C MET A 1 0.43 -27.99 -15.41
N GLU A 2 -0.84 -28.26 -15.08
CA GLU A 2 -1.65 -27.50 -14.11
C GLU A 2 -1.03 -27.38 -12.71
N THR A 3 -0.46 -28.46 -12.16
CA THR A 3 0.15 -28.42 -10.81
C THR A 3 1.34 -27.47 -10.70
N ARG A 4 2.11 -27.27 -11.78
CA ARG A 4 3.26 -26.34 -11.78
C ARG A 4 2.81 -24.88 -11.83
N LEU A 5 1.72 -24.60 -12.56
CA LEU A 5 1.11 -23.27 -12.62
C LEU A 5 0.54 -22.88 -11.25
N LEU A 6 -0.21 -23.79 -10.61
CA LEU A 6 -0.75 -23.55 -9.26
C LEU A 6 0.33 -23.25 -8.22
N VAL A 7 1.46 -23.97 -8.26
CA VAL A 7 2.60 -23.74 -7.35
C VAL A 7 3.27 -22.38 -7.61
N LYS A 8 3.35 -21.96 -8.87
CA LYS A 8 3.89 -20.64 -9.24
C LYS A 8 2.96 -19.51 -8.80
N ASP A 9 1.65 -19.66 -9.00
CA ASP A 9 0.64 -18.67 -8.59
C ASP A 9 0.61 -18.50 -7.07
N ASP A 10 0.67 -19.59 -6.32
CA ASP A 10 0.77 -19.54 -4.85
C ASP A 10 2.06 -18.85 -4.40
N LEU A 11 3.20 -19.14 -5.04
CA LEU A 11 4.46 -18.46 -4.72
C LEU A 11 4.40 -16.97 -5.02
N LYS A 12 3.85 -16.58 -6.18
CA LYS A 12 3.66 -15.19 -6.56
C LYS A 12 2.78 -14.45 -5.56
N ARG A 13 1.69 -15.08 -5.11
CA ARG A 13 0.83 -14.53 -4.05
C ARG A 13 1.61 -14.29 -2.76
N GLN A 14 2.36 -15.29 -2.29
CA GLN A 14 3.17 -15.18 -1.07
C GLN A 14 4.24 -14.09 -1.18
N LEU A 15 4.90 -13.98 -2.34
CA LEU A 15 5.88 -12.92 -2.57
C LEU A 15 5.22 -11.55 -2.59
N LEU A 16 4.06 -11.39 -3.21
CA LEU A 16 3.32 -10.14 -3.20
C LEU A 16 2.92 -9.73 -1.78
N GLU A 17 2.40 -10.66 -0.98
CA GLU A 17 2.06 -10.43 0.44
C GLU A 17 3.28 -9.93 1.24
N LEU A 18 4.45 -10.56 1.04
CA LEU A 18 5.70 -10.11 1.66
C LEU A 18 6.11 -8.70 1.20
N ILE A 19 6.09 -8.47 -0.13
CA ILE A 19 6.59 -7.25 -0.75
C ILE A 19 5.72 -6.05 -0.42
N GLU A 20 4.40 -6.23 -0.31
CA GLU A 20 3.46 -5.14 -0.01
C GLU A 20 3.63 -4.51 1.38
N GLU A 21 4.32 -5.20 2.28
CA GLU A 21 4.64 -4.72 3.63
C GLU A 21 6.02 -4.06 3.71
N LEU A 22 6.80 -4.07 2.61
CA LEU A 22 8.12 -3.46 2.57
C LEU A 22 8.03 -1.94 2.43
N GLU A 23 8.60 -1.24 3.40
CA GLU A 23 8.74 0.22 3.33
C GLU A 23 9.99 0.67 2.57
N GLU A 24 11.00 -0.21 2.42
CA GLU A 24 12.29 0.10 1.78
C GLU A 24 12.53 -0.68 0.49
N PRO A 25 13.41 -0.20 -0.42
CA PRO A 25 13.78 -0.94 -1.63
C PRO A 25 14.37 -2.31 -1.30
N PHE A 26 14.05 -3.30 -2.14
CA PHE A 26 14.47 -4.69 -1.95
C PHE A 26 15.09 -5.24 -3.24
N ASN A 27 15.83 -6.35 -3.12
CA ASN A 27 16.42 -7.05 -4.25
C ASN A 27 16.18 -8.57 -4.13
N ILE A 28 16.63 -9.34 -5.11
CA ILE A 28 16.42 -10.79 -5.14
C ILE A 28 17.09 -11.49 -3.94
N GLU A 29 18.28 -11.01 -3.54
CA GLU A 29 18.99 -11.55 -2.36
C GLU A 29 18.18 -11.38 -1.08
N PHE A 30 17.51 -10.24 -0.90
CA PHE A 30 16.60 -10.03 0.21
C PHE A 30 15.47 -11.07 0.23
N ILE A 31 14.83 -11.31 -0.91
CA ILE A 31 13.75 -12.31 -1.01
C ILE A 31 14.30 -13.70 -0.67
N MET A 32 15.40 -14.10 -1.29
CA MET A 32 16.00 -15.42 -1.07
C MET A 32 16.31 -15.69 0.42
N ARG A 33 16.77 -14.68 1.17
CA ARG A 33 17.05 -14.80 2.61
C ARG A 33 15.81 -14.93 3.47
N ASN A 34 14.66 -14.45 3.00
CA ASN A 34 13.39 -14.48 3.73
C ASN A 34 12.47 -15.63 3.30
N CYS A 35 12.90 -16.45 2.33
CA CYS A 35 12.18 -17.66 1.93
C CYS A 35 12.45 -18.81 2.91
N LEU A 36 11.39 -19.47 3.40
CA LEU A 36 11.49 -20.67 4.25
C LEU A 36 11.92 -21.93 3.48
N ARG A 37 11.77 -21.91 2.15
CA ARG A 37 12.20 -22.98 1.25
C ARG A 37 13.22 -22.44 0.25
N PRO A 38 14.16 -23.26 -0.23
CA PRO A 38 15.03 -22.87 -1.34
C PRO A 38 14.17 -22.59 -2.59
N ILE A 39 14.33 -21.41 -3.15
CA ILE A 39 13.70 -20.99 -4.42
C ILE A 39 14.83 -20.51 -5.32
N SER A 40 14.78 -20.89 -6.60
CA SER A 40 15.84 -20.46 -7.52
C SER A 40 15.77 -18.95 -7.77
N ARG A 41 16.95 -18.36 -8.01
CA ARG A 41 17.06 -16.95 -8.39
C ARG A 41 16.24 -16.62 -9.64
N MET A 42 16.19 -17.55 -10.60
CA MET A 42 15.44 -17.38 -11.85
C MET A 42 13.92 -17.36 -11.59
N GLU A 43 13.40 -18.26 -10.76
CA GLU A 43 11.97 -18.26 -10.41
C GLU A 43 11.54 -16.97 -9.72
N ILE A 44 12.36 -16.43 -8.80
CA ILE A 44 12.10 -15.13 -8.18
C ILE A 44 12.14 -14.03 -9.24
N TYR A 45 13.16 -14.03 -10.10
CA TYR A 45 13.29 -13.04 -11.16
C TYR A 45 12.07 -13.01 -12.09
N ASP A 46 11.60 -14.17 -12.54
CA ASP A 46 10.43 -14.29 -13.42
C ASP A 46 9.18 -13.71 -12.76
N ILE A 47 8.94 -14.04 -11.48
CA ILE A 47 7.82 -13.51 -10.72
C ILE A 47 7.94 -11.99 -10.55
N LEU A 48 9.13 -11.47 -10.25
CA LEU A 48 9.34 -10.03 -10.13
C LEU A 48 9.09 -9.31 -11.47
N CYS A 49 9.46 -9.90 -12.60
CA CYS A 49 9.12 -9.36 -13.92
C CYS A 49 7.62 -9.27 -14.12
N GLU A 50 6.87 -10.33 -13.79
CA GLU A 50 5.41 -10.30 -13.85
C GLU A 50 4.80 -9.23 -12.94
N LEU A 51 5.32 -9.08 -11.71
CA LEU A 51 4.84 -8.04 -10.78
C LEU A 51 5.17 -6.62 -11.25
N VAL A 52 6.26 -6.44 -12.01
CA VAL A 52 6.56 -5.16 -12.70
C VAL A 52 5.54 -4.92 -13.80
N ASP A 53 5.28 -5.91 -14.65
CA ASP A 53 4.32 -5.81 -15.76
C ASP A 53 2.89 -5.52 -15.26
N GLU A 54 2.53 -6.07 -14.11
CA GLU A 54 1.25 -5.82 -13.42
C GLU A 54 1.19 -4.46 -12.69
N GLY A 55 2.30 -3.72 -12.63
CA GLY A 55 2.39 -2.44 -11.91
C GLY A 55 2.27 -2.57 -10.40
N LYS A 56 2.61 -3.73 -9.82
CA LYS A 56 2.64 -3.95 -8.36
C LYS A 56 3.93 -3.44 -7.74
N ILE A 57 5.03 -3.53 -8.49
CA ILE A 57 6.35 -3.04 -8.10
C ILE A 57 6.97 -2.25 -9.25
N VAL A 58 7.97 -1.43 -8.95
CA VAL A 58 8.80 -0.74 -9.95
C VAL A 58 10.27 -1.05 -9.73
N ARG A 59 11.07 -1.01 -10.81
CA ARG A 59 12.53 -1.07 -10.73
C ARG A 59 13.07 0.33 -10.47
N VAL A 60 13.87 0.51 -9.42
CA VAL A 60 14.37 1.84 -8.99
C VAL A 60 15.81 2.05 -9.45
N ASP A 61 16.64 1.04 -9.29
CA ASP A 61 18.01 0.95 -9.77
C ASP A 61 18.25 -0.51 -10.17
N GLY A 62 19.17 -0.83 -11.06
CA GLY A 62 19.18 -2.07 -11.86
C GLY A 62 18.80 -3.37 -11.12
N GLU A 63 19.23 -3.52 -9.86
CA GLU A 63 18.96 -4.71 -9.04
C GLU A 63 17.88 -4.53 -7.94
N TYR A 64 17.40 -3.30 -7.73
CA TYR A 64 16.45 -2.94 -6.69
C TYR A 64 15.05 -2.66 -7.22
N TYR A 65 14.07 -3.11 -6.44
CA TYR A 65 12.65 -2.97 -6.67
C TYR A 65 12.01 -2.22 -5.51
N MET A 66 10.87 -1.61 -5.78
CA MET A 66 10.09 -0.88 -4.78
C MET A 66 8.59 -1.17 -4.96
N PRO A 67 7.84 -1.42 -3.89
CA PRO A 67 6.40 -1.60 -3.99
C PRO A 67 5.70 -0.30 -4.42
N VAL A 68 4.79 -0.40 -5.40
CA VAL A 68 4.01 0.76 -5.87
C VAL A 68 3.14 1.32 -4.75
N LYS A 69 2.56 0.45 -3.93
CA LYS A 69 1.80 0.82 -2.72
C LYS A 69 2.61 1.75 -1.81
N THR A 70 3.88 1.42 -1.56
CA THR A 70 4.78 2.21 -0.73
C THR A 70 5.09 3.57 -1.36
N LEU A 71 5.35 3.62 -2.68
CA LEU A 71 5.58 4.87 -3.41
C LEU A 71 4.35 5.79 -3.38
N ILE A 72 3.16 5.23 -3.64
CA ILE A 72 1.90 5.97 -3.53
C ILE A 72 1.72 6.49 -2.10
N GLY A 73 1.97 5.65 -1.09
CA GLY A 73 1.90 6.05 0.31
C GLY A 73 2.85 7.22 0.65
N ARG A 74 4.10 7.16 0.18
CA ARG A 74 5.09 8.24 0.34
C ARG A 74 4.65 9.52 -0.37
N TRP A 75 4.14 9.42 -1.59
CA TRP A 75 3.60 10.56 -2.35
C TRP A 75 2.39 11.19 -1.64
N LEU A 76 1.42 10.38 -1.20
CA LEU A 76 0.26 10.82 -0.45
C LEU A 76 0.64 11.54 0.84
N LYS A 77 1.60 10.99 1.61
CA LYS A 77 2.15 11.67 2.81
C LYS A 77 2.70 13.05 2.46
N GLY A 78 3.37 13.20 1.32
CA GLY A 78 3.87 14.50 0.84
C GLY A 78 2.77 15.49 0.42
N LYS A 79 1.61 15.00 -0.01
CA LYS A 79 0.43 15.82 -0.36
C LYS A 79 -0.40 16.25 0.84
N ILE A 80 -0.25 15.57 1.98
CA ILE A 80 -0.94 15.91 3.22
C ILE A 80 -0.09 16.86 4.05
N ARG A 81 -0.44 18.16 4.06
CA ARG A 81 0.23 19.17 4.88
C ARG A 81 -0.57 19.46 6.14
N ARG A 82 0.11 19.66 7.26
CA ARG A 82 -0.48 20.20 8.49
C ARG A 82 -0.05 21.66 8.66
N VAL A 83 -1.01 22.57 8.73
CA VAL A 83 -0.77 23.96 9.09
C VAL A 83 -1.52 24.24 10.37
N ARG A 84 -0.78 24.44 11.47
CA ARG A 84 -1.30 24.49 12.85
C ARG A 84 -2.07 23.20 13.17
N ASP A 85 -3.41 23.23 13.12
CA ASP A 85 -4.29 22.08 13.37
C ASP A 85 -5.09 21.64 12.15
N GLU A 86 -4.97 22.34 11.02
CA GLU A 86 -5.71 22.01 9.80
C GLU A 86 -4.90 21.05 8.92
N VAL A 87 -5.61 20.05 8.38
CA VAL A 87 -5.07 19.09 7.41
C VAL A 87 -5.44 19.61 6.04
N ILE A 88 -4.44 20.03 5.27
CA ILE A 88 -4.58 20.48 3.88
C ILE A 88 -4.20 19.31 2.97
N LEU A 89 -5.12 18.93 2.10
CA LEU A 89 -4.90 17.92 1.07
C LEU A 89 -4.55 18.63 -0.24
N ASP A 90 -3.26 18.80 -0.50
CA ASP A 90 -2.78 19.61 -1.63
C ASP A 90 -2.96 18.85 -2.96
N GLY A 91 -4.00 19.22 -3.72
CA GLY A 91 -4.31 18.63 -5.01
C GLY A 91 -4.81 17.17 -4.94
N LEU A 92 -5.36 16.75 -3.80
CA LEU A 92 -5.95 15.42 -3.65
C LEU A 92 -7.47 15.48 -3.84
N GLU A 93 -7.95 14.97 -4.97
CA GLU A 93 -9.38 14.78 -5.20
C GLU A 93 -9.79 13.38 -4.78
N LEU A 94 -10.86 13.28 -3.99
CA LEU A 94 -11.44 11.99 -3.61
C LEU A 94 -12.60 11.65 -4.57
N PRO A 95 -12.77 10.37 -4.95
CA PRO A 95 -13.93 9.94 -5.72
C PRO A 95 -15.23 10.35 -5.03
N LYS A 96 -16.18 10.88 -5.80
CA LYS A 96 -17.48 11.33 -5.26
C LYS A 96 -18.23 10.20 -4.56
N SER A 97 -18.19 8.99 -5.12
CA SER A 97 -18.81 7.80 -4.53
C SER A 97 -18.26 7.52 -3.13
N LEU A 98 -16.94 7.59 -2.95
CA LEU A 98 -16.31 7.40 -1.64
C LEU A 98 -16.78 8.46 -0.63
N VAL A 99 -16.94 9.71 -1.07
CA VAL A 99 -17.47 10.78 -0.20
C VAL A 99 -18.92 10.51 0.18
N GLU A 100 -19.73 10.01 -0.75
CA GLU A 100 -21.13 9.64 -0.49
C GLU A 100 -21.23 8.45 0.47
N ASP A 101 -20.42 7.41 0.28
CA ASP A 101 -20.35 6.24 1.17
C ASP A 101 -19.98 6.67 2.61
N VAL A 102 -19.00 7.56 2.75
CA VAL A 102 -18.61 8.10 4.06
C VAL A 102 -19.73 8.94 4.66
N ARG A 103 -20.43 9.74 3.85
CA ARG A 103 -21.57 10.55 4.32
C ARG A 103 -22.71 9.66 4.81
N GLU A 104 -23.03 8.60 4.08
CA GLU A 104 -24.03 7.61 4.48
C GLU A 104 -23.60 6.89 5.77
N PHE A 105 -22.34 6.46 5.85
CA PHE A 105 -21.78 5.83 7.04
C PHE A 105 -21.92 6.73 8.28
N VAL A 106 -21.54 8.01 8.19
CA VAL A 106 -21.64 8.98 9.29
C VAL A 106 -23.10 9.21 9.70
N ARG A 107 -24.04 9.27 8.76
CA ARG A 107 -25.48 9.40 9.05
C ARG A 107 -26.06 8.15 9.72
N SER A 108 -25.66 6.98 9.25
CA SER A 108 -26.10 5.69 9.80
C SER A 108 -25.55 5.43 11.20
N ARG A 109 -24.44 6.09 11.56
CA ARG A 109 -23.75 5.93 12.84
C ARG A 109 -23.64 7.23 13.64
N ALA A 110 -24.80 7.83 13.94
CA ALA A 110 -24.89 9.06 14.71
C ALA A 110 -24.23 8.96 16.10
N GLU A 111 -24.11 7.74 16.66
CA GLU A 111 -23.41 7.45 17.91
C GLU A 111 -21.92 7.82 17.90
N LEU A 112 -21.32 7.93 16.71
CA LEU A 112 -19.92 8.34 16.56
C LEU A 112 -19.73 9.86 16.77
N GLY A 113 -20.80 10.64 16.92
CA GLY A 113 -20.74 12.07 17.25
C GLY A 113 -20.21 12.97 16.12
N HIS A 114 -20.10 12.44 14.90
CA HIS A 114 -19.70 13.22 13.72
C HIS A 114 -20.95 13.68 12.97
N VAL A 115 -21.09 15.00 12.79
CA VAL A 115 -22.25 15.60 12.09
C VAL A 115 -21.96 15.79 10.59
N TYR A 116 -20.68 15.91 10.23
CA TYR A 116 -20.22 16.18 8.87
C TYR A 116 -19.11 15.22 8.46
N GLU A 117 -19.16 14.70 7.22
CA GLU A 117 -18.14 13.82 6.65
C GLU A 117 -16.73 14.42 6.74
N THR A 118 -16.59 15.73 6.58
CA THR A 118 -15.31 16.44 6.62
C THR A 118 -14.66 16.35 8.00
N LYS A 119 -15.46 16.38 9.08
CA LYS A 119 -14.97 16.21 10.44
C LYS A 119 -14.56 14.76 10.70
N PHE A 120 -15.35 13.81 10.22
CA PHE A 120 -15.05 12.37 10.32
C PHE A 120 -13.74 12.01 9.59
N ILE A 121 -13.62 12.41 8.31
CA ILE A 121 -12.44 12.15 7.48
C ILE A 121 -11.20 12.79 8.12
N ARG A 122 -11.31 14.04 8.58
CA ARG A 122 -10.20 14.75 9.25
C ARG A 122 -9.74 14.03 10.51
N ASP A 123 -10.67 13.58 11.35
CA ASP A 123 -10.34 12.87 12.59
C ASP A 123 -9.78 11.47 12.32
N ALA A 124 -10.29 10.76 11.31
CA ALA A 124 -9.74 9.48 10.86
C ALA A 124 -8.29 9.64 10.36
N ILE A 125 -8.02 10.62 9.50
CA ILE A 125 -6.66 10.94 9.02
C ILE A 125 -5.78 11.33 10.21
N ARG A 126 -6.27 12.16 11.14
CA ARG A 126 -5.50 12.56 12.32
C ARG A 126 -5.12 11.36 13.20
N ARG A 127 -6.06 10.45 13.47
CA ARG A 127 -5.82 9.23 14.26
C ARG A 127 -4.81 8.31 13.57
N LYS A 128 -4.95 8.09 12.26
CA LYS A 128 -4.02 7.25 11.50
C LYS A 128 -2.62 7.87 11.39
N LEU A 129 -2.51 9.18 11.21
CA LEU A 129 -1.21 9.89 11.24
C LEU A 129 -0.56 9.84 12.62
N LYS A 130 -1.34 9.82 13.71
CA LYS A 130 -0.82 9.65 15.06
C LYS A 130 -0.25 8.24 15.25
N SER A 131 -0.98 7.20 14.82
CA SER A 131 -0.49 5.83 14.90
C SER A 131 0.76 5.56 14.05
N LEU A 132 0.94 6.32 12.96
CA LEU A 132 2.13 6.23 12.08
C LEU A 132 3.38 6.93 12.66
N ARG A 133 3.26 7.65 13.79
CA ARG A 133 4.39 8.30 14.48
C ARG A 133 4.85 7.55 15.73
N GLU A 134 4.09 6.56 16.17
CA GLU A 134 4.39 5.73 17.35
C GLU A 134 5.12 4.42 16.97
N ILE A 135 5.55 4.30 15.71
CA ILE A 135 6.46 3.29 15.15
C ILE A 135 7.72 4.04 14.71
#